data_AF-A0A7V8YQX2-F1
#
_entry.id   AF-A0A7V8YQX2-F1
#
_cell.length_a   1.000
_cell.length_b   1.000
_cell.length_c   1.000
_cell.angle_alpha   90.00
_cell.angle_beta   90.00
_cell.angle_gamma   90.00
#
_symmetry.space_group_name_H-M   'P 1'
#
loop_
_entity.id
_entity.type
_entity.pdbx_description
1 polymer ?
#
loop_
_entity_poly.entity_id
_entity_poly.type
_entity_poly.pdbx_seq_one_letter_code
_entity_poly.pdbx_strand_id
1 'polypeptide(L)'
;MTQPLAVDETESYLKAMLVRAGVDLGAPDLSTTWRVFQEFVDVPVDTASDMVLFQTGVYHFYGPDQFILDFLRQFEVEDDEGEHGYFEQPHCEFL
;
A
#
# COMPACT_ATOMS: atom_id res chain seq x y z
N MET A 1 2.09 -24.49 2.94
CA MET A 1 2.68 -23.18 3.27
C MET A 1 2.72 -22.40 1.98
N THR A 2 2.02 -21.27 1.90
CA THR A 2 2.04 -20.39 0.72
C THR A 2 3.37 -19.64 0.73
N GLN A 3 4.03 -19.53 -0.42
CA GLN A 3 5.26 -18.76 -0.58
C GLN A 3 4.98 -17.26 -0.28
N PRO A 4 5.89 -16.52 0.39
CA PRO A 4 5.74 -15.08 0.57
C PRO A 4 5.74 -14.35 -0.77
N LEU A 5 5.05 -13.21 -0.83
CA LEU A 5 4.98 -12.34 -2.00
C LEU A 5 6.28 -11.53 -2.14
N ALA A 6 6.78 -11.31 -3.35
CA ALA A 6 7.89 -10.37 -3.56
C ALA A 6 7.42 -8.91 -3.40
N VAL A 7 8.29 -8.02 -2.93
CA VAL A 7 7.93 -6.61 -2.66
C VAL A 7 7.40 -5.91 -3.92
N ASP A 8 8.03 -6.14 -5.07
CA ASP A 8 7.65 -5.55 -6.37
C ASP A 8 6.30 -6.07 -6.92
N GLU A 9 5.81 -7.20 -6.40
CA GLU A 9 4.50 -7.77 -6.73
C GLU A 9 3.37 -7.22 -5.85
N THR A 10 3.69 -6.53 -4.75
CA THR A 10 2.72 -6.11 -3.71
C THR A 10 1.62 -5.20 -4.25
N GLU A 11 1.97 -4.21 -5.08
CA GLU A 11 1.01 -3.29 -5.68
C GLU A 11 0.02 -4.02 -6.60
N SER A 12 0.55 -4.88 -7.47
CA SER A 12 -0.27 -5.67 -8.40
C SER A 12 -1.17 -6.65 -7.65
N TYR A 13 -0.68 -7.24 -6.56
CA TYR A 13 -1.45 -8.13 -5.71
C TYR A 13 -2.58 -7.39 -4.99
N LEU A 14 -2.31 -6.22 -4.39
CA LEU A 14 -3.32 -5.38 -3.75
C LEU A 14 -4.40 -4.94 -4.75
N LYS A 15 -4.01 -4.49 -5.94
CA LYS A 15 -4.95 -4.16 -7.04
C LYS A 15 -5.83 -5.35 -7.40
N ALA A 16 -5.26 -6.56 -7.48
CA ALA A 16 -6.03 -7.76 -7.74
C ALA A 16 -7.01 -8.10 -6.62
N MET A 17 -6.64 -7.91 -5.35
CA MET A 17 -7.56 -8.08 -4.21
C MET A 17 -8.73 -7.09 -4.27
N LEU A 18 -8.46 -5.82 -4.57
CA LEU A 18 -9.47 -4.77 -4.70
C LEU A 18 -10.46 -5.08 -5.83
N VAL A 19 -9.96 -5.44 -7.02
CA VAL A 19 -10.80 -5.82 -8.16
C VAL A 19 -11.65 -7.06 -7.84
N ARG A 20 -11.09 -8.07 -7.17
CA ARG A 20 -11.85 -9.27 -6.74
C ARG A 20 -12.94 -8.94 -5.74
N ALA A 21 -12.74 -7.92 -4.90
CA ALA A 21 -13.74 -7.42 -3.96
C ALA A 21 -14.79 -6.50 -4.62
N GLY A 22 -14.66 -6.21 -5.91
CA GLY A 22 -15.60 -5.38 -6.67
C GLY A 22 -15.31 -3.87 -6.61
N VAL A 23 -14.12 -3.47 -6.16
CA VAL A 23 -13.71 -2.06 -6.14
C VAL A 23 -13.37 -1.61 -7.56
N ASP A 24 -13.93 -0.47 -7.97
CA ASP A 24 -13.52 0.25 -9.19
C ASP A 24 -12.26 1.06 -8.89
N LEU A 25 -11.12 0.69 -9.48
CA LEU A 25 -9.85 1.39 -9.25
C LEU A 25 -9.83 2.84 -9.78
N GLY A 26 -10.75 3.21 -10.70
CA GLY A 26 -10.89 4.58 -11.16
C GLY A 26 -11.73 5.47 -10.24
N ALA A 27 -12.50 4.86 -9.35
CA ALA A 27 -13.36 5.53 -8.37
C ALA A 27 -13.56 4.62 -7.14
N PRO A 28 -12.50 4.36 -6.36
CA PRO A 28 -12.55 3.39 -5.28
C PRO A 28 -13.50 3.85 -4.17
N ASP A 29 -14.26 2.92 -3.59
CA ASP A 29 -15.04 3.21 -2.39
C ASP A 29 -14.20 2.98 -1.13
N LEU A 30 -14.33 3.89 -0.16
CA LEU A 30 -13.50 3.88 1.05
C LEU A 30 -13.69 2.62 1.89
N SER A 31 -14.94 2.16 2.06
CA SER A 31 -15.25 1.08 3.00
C SER A 31 -14.71 -0.26 2.54
N THR A 32 -14.88 -0.59 1.26
CA THR A 32 -14.39 -1.86 0.69
C THR A 32 -12.88 -1.83 0.55
N THR A 33 -12.33 -0.68 0.12
CA THR A 33 -10.87 -0.49 0.02
C THR A 33 -10.20 -0.67 1.37
N TRP A 34 -10.71 -0.04 2.43
CA TRP A 34 -10.16 -0.20 3.79
C TRP A 34 -10.19 -1.65 4.25
N ARG A 35 -11.32 -2.35 4.09
CA ARG A 35 -11.43 -3.77 4.47
C ARG A 35 -10.42 -4.64 3.72
N VAL A 36 -10.29 -4.46 2.41
CA VAL A 36 -9.33 -5.22 1.59
C VAL A 36 -7.90 -4.88 1.98
N PHE A 37 -7.61 -3.62 2.28
CA PHE A 37 -6.29 -3.20 2.75
C PHE A 37 -5.93 -3.87 4.08
N GLN A 38 -6.88 -3.98 5.02
CA GLN A 38 -6.66 -4.74 6.26
C GLN A 38 -6.32 -6.21 5.98
N GLU A 39 -7.00 -6.86 5.02
CA GLU A 39 -6.68 -8.23 4.60
C GLU A 39 -5.29 -8.31 3.93
N PHE A 40 -4.89 -7.26 3.19
CA PHE A 40 -3.58 -7.17 2.56
C PHE A 40 -2.43 -7.00 3.57
N VAL A 41 -2.66 -6.33 4.70
CA VAL A 41 -1.66 -6.20 5.78
C VAL A 41 -1.20 -7.56 6.31
N ASP A 42 -2.09 -8.55 6.35
CA ASP A 42 -1.77 -9.90 6.83
C ASP A 42 -1.07 -10.78 5.77
N VAL A 43 -0.90 -10.28 4.54
CA VAL A 43 -0.20 -11.02 3.46
C VAL A 43 1.29 -11.10 3.78
N PRO A 44 1.89 -12.31 3.83
CA PRO A 44 3.34 -12.46 4.00
C PRO A 44 4.08 -11.92 2.78
N VAL A 45 5.07 -11.05 3.01
CA VAL A 45 5.93 -10.45 1.99
C VAL A 45 7.38 -10.79 2.34
N ASP A 46 8.19 -11.11 1.32
CA ASP A 46 9.62 -11.35 1.46
C ASP A 46 10.36 -10.01 1.56
N THR A 47 10.56 -9.53 2.78
CA THR A 47 11.16 -8.22 3.09
C THR A 47 11.87 -8.28 4.44
N ALA A 48 12.89 -7.45 4.61
CA ALA A 48 13.62 -7.34 5.87
C ALA A 48 12.78 -6.69 6.98
N SER A 49 12.02 -5.65 6.63
CA SER A 49 11.14 -4.96 7.56
C SER A 49 9.96 -4.31 6.82
N ASP A 50 8.83 -4.19 7.50
CA ASP A 50 7.66 -3.50 6.98
C ASP A 50 6.91 -2.70 8.05
N MET A 51 6.13 -1.73 7.59
CA MET A 51 5.29 -0.88 8.45
C MET A 51 3.96 -0.59 7.78
N VAL A 52 2.89 -0.57 8.56
CA VAL A 52 1.60 -0.03 8.12
C VAL A 52 1.52 1.43 8.54
N LEU A 53 1.33 2.31 7.55
CA LEU A 53 1.28 3.75 7.74
C LEU A 53 -0.09 4.29 7.29
N PHE A 54 -0.44 5.43 7.86
CA PHE A 54 -1.70 6.12 7.61
C PHE A 54 -1.44 7.62 7.55
N GLN A 55 -1.92 8.27 6.49
CA GLN A 55 -1.81 9.70 6.30
C GLN A 55 -3.21 10.31 6.30
N THR A 56 -3.41 11.36 7.10
CA THR A 56 -4.66 12.10 7.11
C THR A 56 -4.44 13.57 7.46
N GLY A 57 -5.21 14.44 6.82
CA GLY A 57 -5.19 15.87 7.10
C GLY A 57 -5.49 16.70 5.87
N VAL A 58 -5.45 18.02 6.03
CA VAL A 58 -5.54 18.95 4.91
C VAL A 58 -4.14 19.45 4.60
N TYR A 59 -3.58 19.02 3.47
CA TYR A 59 -2.24 19.42 3.04
C TYR A 59 -2.04 19.12 1.55
N HIS A 60 -1.23 19.92 0.86
CA HIS A 60 -0.78 19.62 -0.50
C HIS A 60 0.63 20.20 -0.72
N PHE A 61 1.58 19.40 -1.23
CA PHE A 61 2.98 19.84 -1.40
C PHE A 61 3.14 20.97 -2.44
N TYR A 62 2.39 20.93 -3.55
CA TYR A 62 2.60 21.82 -4.70
C TYR A 62 1.32 22.47 -5.29
N GLY A 63 0.27 22.67 -4.49
CA GLY A 63 -1.08 22.91 -5.02
C GLY A 63 -2.09 23.30 -3.93
N PRO A 64 -3.39 23.35 -4.26
CA PRO A 64 -4.40 23.78 -3.31
C PRO A 64 -4.59 22.75 -2.20
N ASP A 65 -4.92 23.23 -1.01
CA ASP A 65 -5.27 22.40 0.14
C ASP A 65 -6.37 21.39 -0.23
N GLN A 66 -6.06 20.11 -0.04
CA GLN A 66 -7.00 18.99 -0.22
C GLN A 66 -6.97 18.13 1.04
N PHE A 67 -8.12 17.54 1.36
CA PHE A 67 -8.20 16.57 2.44
C PHE A 67 -7.67 15.23 1.91
N ILE A 68 -6.62 14.73 2.53
CA ILE A 68 -6.02 13.45 2.18
C ILE A 68 -6.44 12.42 3.21
N LEU A 69 -6.79 11.24 2.72
CA LEU A 69 -6.91 10.02 3.47
C LEU A 69 -6.18 8.92 2.72
N ASP A 70 -5.08 8.41 3.26
CA ASP A 70 -4.27 7.39 2.60
C ASP A 70 -3.84 6.29 3.58
N PHE A 71 -3.97 5.06 3.10
CA PHE A 71 -3.51 3.84 3.78
C PHE A 71 -2.40 3.22 2.94
N LEU A 72 -1.25 2.96 3.56
CA LEU A 72 -0.12 2.38 2.84
C LEU A 72 0.63 1.38 3.71
N ARG A 73 1.27 0.41 3.07
CA ARG A 73 2.21 -0.50 3.71
C ARG A 73 3.57 -0.24 3.09
N GLN A 74 4.55 0.08 3.91
CA GLN A 74 5.90 0.39 3.49
C GLN A 74 6.78 -0.84 3.69
N PHE A 75 7.55 -1.19 2.67
CA PHE A 75 8.50 -2.30 2.67
C PHE A 75 9.92 -1.76 2.51
N GLU A 76 10.83 -2.24 3.35
CA GLU A 76 12.25 -1.97 3.17
C GLU A 76 12.83 -2.88 2.08
N VAL A 77 13.50 -2.27 1.12
CA VAL A 77 14.29 -2.95 0.09
C VAL A 77 15.77 -2.69 0.37
N GLU A 78 16.49 -3.77 0.62
CA GLU A 78 17.94 -3.74 0.81
C GLU A 78 18.67 -3.71 -0.54
N ASP A 79 19.85 -3.12 -0.59
CA ASP A 79 20.74 -3.16 -1.75
C ASP A 79 21.54 -4.47 -1.85
N ASP A 80 22.42 -4.58 -2.84
CA ASP A 80 23.26 -5.78 -3.05
C ASP A 80 24.23 -6.06 -1.87
N GLU A 81 24.45 -5.09 -0.97
CA GLU A 81 25.29 -5.21 0.22
C GLU A 81 24.47 -5.56 1.49
N GLY A 82 23.14 -5.63 1.37
CA GLY A 82 22.23 -5.86 2.50
C GLY A 82 21.98 -4.61 3.34
N GLU A 83 22.32 -3.43 2.83
CA GLU A 83 22.09 -2.14 3.48
C GLU A 83 20.81 -1.49 2.95
N HIS A 84 20.33 -0.45 3.62
CA HIS A 84 19.13 0.28 3.19
C HIS A 84 19.28 0.84 1.77
N GLY A 85 18.46 0.33 0.83
CA GLY A 85 18.37 0.85 -0.53
C GLY A 85 17.29 1.91 -0.67
N TYR A 86 16.03 1.50 -0.53
CA TYR A 86 14.86 2.37 -0.65
C TYR A 86 13.62 1.74 0.00
N PHE A 87 12.50 2.47 -0.03
CA PHE A 87 11.19 1.96 0.38
C PHE A 87 10.28 1.80 -0.83
N GLU A 88 9.54 0.68 -0.88
CA GLU A 88 8.38 0.53 -1.74
C GLU A 88 7.09 0.65 -0.92
N GLN A 89 6.10 1.36 -1.47
CA GLN A 89 4.92 1.78 -0.75
C GLN A 89 3.69 1.70 -1.67
N PRO A 90 2.94 0.58 -1.70
CA PRO A 90 1.60 0.59 -2.25
C PRO A 90 0.66 1.48 -1.41
N HIS A 91 0.06 2.48 -2.05
CA HIS A 91 -0.85 3.46 -1.45
C HIS A 91 -2.32 3.19 -1.83
N CYS A 92 -3.23 3.60 -0.95
CA CYS A 92 -4.67 3.67 -1.18
C CYS A 92 -5.14 5.10 -0.86
N GLU A 93 -4.85 6.01 -1.78
CA GLU A 93 -5.06 7.46 -1.60
C GLU A 93 -6.48 7.89 -2.00
N PHE A 94 -7.09 8.70 -1.14
CA PHE A 94 -8.36 9.39 -1.35
C PHE A 94 -8.13 10.91 -1.18
N LEU A 95 -8.52 11.68 -2.22
CA LEU A 95 -8.39 13.14 -2.32
C LEU A 95 -9.74 13.87 -2.32
#